data_AF-A0A4Y2A8D5-F1
#
_entry.id   AF-A0A4Y2A8D5-F1
#
_cell.length_a   1.000
_cell.length_b   1.000
_cell.length_c   1.000
_cell.angle_alpha   90.00
_cell.angle_beta   90.00
_cell.angle_gamma   90.00
#
_symmetry.space_group_name_H-M   'P 1'
#
loop_
_entity.id
_entity.type
_entity.pdbx_description
1 polymer ?
#
loop_
_entity_poly.entity_id
_entity_poly.type
_entity_poly.pdbx_seq_one_letter_code
_entity_poly.pdbx_strand_id
1 'polypeptide(L)'
;MVCISLQSLLDLCGIRIAYLMWTSRDVTKRRLKKIIFDELVDAVSSDVQVLPLPEKTKARILKHVRPAGSHLLSLLSLWHFTQPANSQKCLTGEMLFECIILNADGLINQRKTAEKILSSRMLDNVFAFRLACINFLEKEVLKLWILVKEYFLNKLILEGEQANSFIERSPLLRSIDLYEQYYCFDMREYTYPKEYSSPSQFPSTTEREEVLFWISYCLSKEN
;
A
#
# COMPACT_ATOMS: atom_id res chain seq x y z
N MET A 1 -1.46 23.53 -26.32
CA MET A 1 -1.09 24.25 -25.08
C MET A 1 -2.29 24.21 -24.16
N VAL A 2 -2.26 23.44 -23.07
CA VAL A 2 -3.39 23.36 -22.12
C VAL A 2 -3.32 24.60 -21.23
N CYS A 3 -4.27 25.52 -21.40
CA CYS A 3 -4.35 26.70 -20.54
C CYS A 3 -5.04 26.31 -19.23
N ILE A 4 -4.27 26.17 -18.16
CA ILE A 4 -4.81 25.89 -16.82
C ILE A 4 -5.46 27.18 -16.31
N SER A 5 -6.73 27.12 -15.93
CA SER A 5 -7.41 28.28 -15.35
C SER A 5 -6.82 28.62 -13.98
N LEU A 6 -6.84 29.90 -13.59
CA LEU A 6 -6.41 30.33 -12.25
C LEU A 6 -7.17 29.57 -11.14
N GLN A 7 -8.44 29.26 -11.38
CA GLN A 7 -9.27 28.50 -10.45
C GLN A 7 -8.72 27.08 -10.25
N SER A 8 -8.40 26.40 -11.35
CA SER A 8 -7.81 25.07 -11.32
C SER A 8 -6.45 25.07 -10.60
N LEU A 9 -5.62 26.11 -10.81
CA LEU A 9 -4.34 26.22 -10.10
C LEU A 9 -4.52 26.38 -8.59
N LEU A 10 -5.49 27.20 -8.16
CA LEU A 10 -5.79 27.39 -6.75
C LEU A 10 -6.35 26.12 -6.11
N ASP A 11 -7.15 25.34 -6.84
CA ASP A 11 -7.68 24.07 -6.36
C ASP A 11 -6.55 23.02 -6.24
N LEU A 12 -5.61 22.97 -7.19
CA LEU A 12 -4.41 22.13 -7.10
C LEU A 12 -3.53 22.49 -5.89
N CYS A 13 -3.34 23.78 -5.62
CA CYS A 13 -2.65 24.25 -4.42
C CYS A 13 -3.41 23.82 -3.15
N GLY A 14 -4.74 23.92 -3.15
CA GLY A 14 -5.59 23.48 -2.04
C GLY A 14 -5.45 21.99 -1.75
N ILE A 15 -5.46 21.15 -2.80
CA ILE A 15 -5.22 19.70 -2.68
C ILE A 15 -3.83 19.42 -2.10
N ARG A 16 -2.80 20.10 -2.60
CA ARG A 16 -1.43 19.92 -2.12
C ARG A 16 -1.30 20.27 -0.64
N ILE A 17 -1.84 21.42 -0.23
CA ILE A 17 -1.84 21.82 1.19
C ILE A 17 -2.58 20.77 2.02
N ALA A 18 -3.75 20.30 1.57
CA ALA A 18 -4.48 19.25 2.29
C ALA A 18 -3.63 18.00 2.51
N TYR A 19 -2.91 17.50 1.49
CA TYR A 19 -1.99 16.36 1.68
C TYR A 19 -0.90 16.65 2.71
N LEU A 20 -0.28 17.83 2.67
CA LEU A 20 0.77 18.20 3.62
C LEU A 20 0.25 18.19 5.06
N MET A 21 -0.95 18.77 5.29
CA MET A 21 -1.60 18.79 6.61
C MET A 21 -1.97 17.38 7.10
N TRP A 22 -2.29 16.46 6.19
CA TRP A 22 -2.49 15.06 6.53
C TRP A 22 -1.20 14.36 6.92
N THR A 23 -0.12 14.56 6.17
CA THR A 23 1.18 13.91 6.43
C THR A 23 1.92 14.46 7.64
N SER A 24 1.66 15.70 8.04
CA SER A 24 2.18 16.24 9.31
C SER A 24 1.56 15.56 10.53
N ARG A 25 0.41 14.90 10.35
CA ARG A 25 -0.15 13.99 11.35
C ARG A 25 0.40 12.59 11.07
N ASP A 26 0.87 11.91 12.10
CA ASP A 26 1.48 10.57 11.99
C ASP A 26 0.44 9.48 11.67
N VAL A 27 -0.14 9.55 10.47
CA VAL A 27 -1.21 8.68 10.00
C VAL A 27 -0.71 7.29 9.61
N THR A 28 0.60 7.10 9.52
CA THR A 28 1.24 5.81 9.19
C THR A 28 1.31 4.85 10.37
N LYS A 29 0.89 5.26 11.56
CA LYS A 29 0.78 4.37 12.73
C LYS A 29 -0.64 3.88 12.97
N ARG A 30 -1.62 4.39 12.22
CA ARG A 30 -3.04 4.18 12.52
C ARG A 30 -3.70 3.31 11.45
N ARG A 31 -4.12 2.10 11.82
CA ARG A 31 -5.22 1.44 11.10
C ARG A 31 -6.49 2.21 11.42
N LEU A 32 -6.93 3.06 10.50
CA LEU A 32 -8.01 4.00 10.76
C LEU A 32 -9.38 3.36 10.57
N LYS A 33 -10.15 3.32 11.66
CA LYS A 33 -11.60 3.08 11.63
C LYS A 33 -12.31 4.37 11.22
N LYS A 34 -13.52 4.27 10.67
CA LYS A 34 -14.32 5.42 10.22
C LYS A 34 -14.47 6.51 11.28
N ILE A 35 -14.74 6.14 12.54
CA ILE A 35 -14.85 7.07 13.67
C ILE A 35 -13.55 7.87 13.86
N ILE A 36 -12.40 7.19 13.88
CA ILE A 36 -11.09 7.83 14.03
C ILE A 36 -10.73 8.66 12.79
N PHE A 37 -11.20 8.25 11.61
CA PHE A 37 -11.03 9.04 10.39
C PHE A 37 -11.77 10.37 10.47
N ASP A 38 -13.03 10.38 10.92
CA ASP A 38 -13.79 11.61 11.09
C ASP A 38 -13.14 12.53 12.14
N GLU A 39 -12.67 12.00 13.26
CA GLU A 39 -11.91 12.77 14.25
C GLU A 39 -10.62 13.38 13.67
N LEU A 40 -9.90 12.64 12.82
CA LEU A 40 -8.71 13.17 12.14
C LEU A 40 -9.06 14.22 11.10
N VAL A 41 -10.16 14.04 10.35
CA VAL A 41 -10.66 15.05 9.40
C VAL A 41 -10.97 16.34 10.15
N ASP A 42 -11.64 16.25 11.29
CA ASP A 42 -11.97 17.42 12.12
C ASP A 42 -10.71 18.10 12.62
N ALA A 43 -9.74 17.33 13.10
CA ALA A 43 -8.48 17.87 13.59
C ALA A 43 -7.65 18.55 12.49
N VAL A 44 -7.53 17.94 11.30
CA VAL A 44 -6.87 18.57 10.13
C VAL A 44 -7.65 19.81 9.69
N SER A 45 -8.98 19.77 9.73
CA SER A 45 -9.81 20.92 9.39
C SER A 45 -9.61 22.07 10.37
N SER A 46 -9.49 21.79 11.68
CA SER A 46 -9.12 22.79 12.69
C SER A 46 -7.74 23.37 12.40
N ASP A 47 -6.75 22.56 12.05
CA ASP A 47 -5.41 23.07 11.71
C ASP A 47 -5.46 24.01 10.50
N VAL A 48 -6.27 23.67 9.48
CA VAL A 48 -6.48 24.54 8.30
C VAL A 48 -7.10 25.88 8.69
N GLN A 49 -8.02 25.89 9.66
CA GLN A 49 -8.66 27.13 10.13
C GLN A 49 -7.70 28.08 10.84
N VAL A 50 -6.64 27.54 11.47
CA VAL A 50 -5.62 28.32 12.19
C VAL A 50 -4.56 28.89 11.25
N LEU A 51 -4.50 28.44 9.98
CA LEU A 51 -3.53 28.97 9.01
C LEU A 51 -3.67 30.50 8.83
N PRO A 52 -2.56 31.24 8.69
CA PRO A 52 -2.57 32.68 8.45
C PRO A 52 -2.92 33.02 6.99
N LEU A 53 -4.09 32.55 6.54
CA LEU A 53 -4.59 32.67 5.17
C LEU A 53 -5.97 33.35 5.16
N PRO A 54 -6.37 34.00 4.04
CA PRO A 54 -7.72 34.52 3.89
C PRO A 54 -8.78 33.41 4.01
N GLU A 55 -9.95 33.74 4.58
CA GLU A 55 -11.06 32.79 4.78
C GLU A 55 -11.51 32.09 3.49
N LYS A 56 -11.50 32.81 2.36
CA LYS A 56 -11.82 32.22 1.04
C LYS A 56 -10.82 31.13 0.65
N THR A 57 -9.55 31.27 1.01
CA THR A 57 -8.50 30.28 0.73
C THR A 57 -8.63 29.09 1.68
N LYS A 58 -8.86 29.33 2.97
CA LYS A 58 -9.14 28.27 3.96
C LYS A 58 -10.34 27.42 3.53
N ALA A 59 -11.44 28.06 3.15
CA ALA A 59 -12.64 27.39 2.65
C ALA A 59 -12.38 26.51 1.42
N ARG A 60 -11.44 26.90 0.53
CA ARG A 60 -11.03 26.05 -0.59
C ARG A 60 -10.23 24.84 -0.14
N ILE A 61 -9.24 25.03 0.75
CA ILE A 61 -8.45 23.92 1.29
C ILE A 61 -9.34 22.90 2.00
N LEU A 62 -10.29 23.37 2.81
CA LEU A 62 -11.24 22.53 3.56
C LEU A 62 -12.05 21.60 2.65
N LYS A 63 -12.42 22.03 1.43
CA LYS A 63 -13.11 21.16 0.45
C LYS A 63 -12.29 19.93 0.07
N HIS A 64 -10.97 20.02 0.17
CA HIS A 64 -10.04 18.94 -0.21
C HIS A 64 -9.53 18.13 0.97
N VAL A 65 -9.76 18.55 2.23
CA VAL A 65 -9.27 17.83 3.42
C VAL A 65 -9.76 16.39 3.44
N ARG A 66 -11.08 16.16 3.39
CA ARG A 66 -11.64 14.81 3.45
C ARG A 66 -11.26 13.95 2.23
N PRO A 67 -11.38 14.43 0.98
CA PRO A 67 -10.95 13.68 -0.20
C PRO A 67 -9.45 13.31 -0.19
N ALA A 68 -8.57 14.25 0.15
CA ALA A 68 -7.13 14.01 0.22
C ALA A 68 -6.79 12.98 1.30
N GLY A 69 -7.43 13.08 2.47
CA GLY A 69 -7.29 12.10 3.55
C GLY A 69 -7.72 10.70 3.13
N SER A 70 -8.90 10.58 2.53
CA SER A 70 -9.39 9.28 2.06
C SER A 70 -8.47 8.65 1.02
N HIS A 71 -7.96 9.45 0.08
CA HIS A 71 -7.03 8.96 -0.94
C HIS A 71 -5.69 8.54 -0.32
N LEU A 72 -5.12 9.36 0.56
CA LEU A 72 -3.88 9.03 1.27
C LEU A 72 -4.02 7.74 2.06
N LEU A 73 -5.13 7.54 2.78
CA LEU A 73 -5.34 6.33 3.56
C LEU A 73 -5.54 5.09 2.69
N SER A 74 -6.18 5.23 1.54
CA SER A 74 -6.27 4.13 0.57
C SER A 74 -4.89 3.74 0.04
N LEU A 75 -4.01 4.71 -0.19
CA LEU A 75 -2.63 4.44 -0.60
C LEU A 75 -1.84 3.77 0.53
N LEU A 76 -1.98 4.29 1.76
CA LEU A 76 -1.29 3.75 2.92
C LEU A 76 -1.76 2.36 3.28
N SER A 77 -3.04 2.04 3.15
CA SER A 77 -3.54 0.70 3.44
C SER A 77 -2.83 -0.35 2.58
N LEU A 78 -2.63 -0.07 1.28
CA LEU A 78 -1.87 -0.93 0.37
C LEU A 78 -0.42 -1.13 0.84
N TRP A 79 0.23 -0.08 1.32
CA TRP A 79 1.62 -0.14 1.78
C TRP A 79 1.79 -0.63 3.22
N HIS A 80 0.74 -0.64 4.04
CA HIS A 80 0.82 -1.22 5.39
C HIS A 80 0.85 -2.74 5.35
N PHE A 81 0.19 -3.36 4.36
CA PHE A 81 0.24 -4.80 4.19
C PHE A 81 1.63 -5.34 3.87
N THR A 82 2.56 -4.47 3.45
CA THR A 82 3.94 -4.88 3.15
C THR A 82 4.89 -4.75 4.33
N GLN A 83 4.45 -4.15 5.45
CA GLN A 83 5.30 -4.03 6.63
C GLN A 83 5.47 -5.39 7.34
N PRO A 84 6.71 -5.78 7.71
CA PRO A 84 6.91 -6.93 8.58
C PRO A 84 6.25 -6.68 9.94
N ALA A 85 5.59 -7.69 10.51
CA ALA A 85 4.83 -7.59 11.76
C ALA A 85 5.65 -7.03 12.94
N ASN A 86 6.98 -7.17 12.92
CA ASN A 86 7.90 -6.78 13.99
C ASN A 86 8.91 -5.69 13.57
N SER A 87 8.70 -4.98 12.45
CA SER A 87 9.67 -3.99 11.97
C SER A 87 9.61 -2.69 12.78
N GLN A 88 10.73 -2.30 13.38
CA GLN A 88 10.92 -0.95 13.96
C GLN A 88 11.11 0.13 12.88
N LYS A 89 11.53 -0.25 11.66
CA LYS A 89 11.74 0.67 10.53
C LYS A 89 10.55 0.59 9.59
N CYS A 90 9.51 1.34 9.94
CA CYS A 90 8.28 1.46 9.16
C CYS A 90 8.21 2.80 8.41
N LEU A 91 7.23 2.91 7.51
CA LEU A 91 6.96 4.15 6.81
C LEU A 91 6.47 5.20 7.82
N THR A 92 7.09 6.37 7.85
CA THR A 92 6.71 7.46 8.76
C THR A 92 5.94 8.57 8.04
N GLY A 93 5.18 9.37 8.78
CA GLY A 93 4.56 10.60 8.24
C GLY A 93 5.59 11.56 7.63
N GLU A 94 6.78 11.67 8.24
CA GLU A 94 7.89 12.50 7.74
C GLU A 94 8.41 12.00 6.38
N MET A 95 8.64 10.69 6.25
CA MET A 95 9.04 10.10 4.96
C MET A 95 8.00 10.39 3.86
N LEU A 96 6.71 10.29 4.19
CA LEU A 96 5.64 10.61 3.25
C LEU A 96 5.63 12.08 2.88
N PHE A 97 5.74 12.97 3.86
CA PHE A 97 5.80 14.41 3.65
C PHE A 97 6.92 14.77 2.65
N GLU A 98 8.10 14.17 2.81
CA GLU A 98 9.23 14.41 1.92
C GLU A 98 9.09 13.75 0.55
N CYS A 99 8.47 12.56 0.48
CA CYS A 99 8.50 11.74 -0.72
C CYS A 99 7.26 11.87 -1.63
N ILE A 100 6.15 12.46 -1.16
CA ILE A 100 4.94 12.60 -1.98
C ILE A 100 5.24 13.38 -3.26
N ILE A 101 4.91 12.75 -4.40
CA ILE A 101 4.92 13.37 -5.72
C ILE A 101 3.46 13.43 -6.19
N LEU A 102 3.02 14.62 -6.56
CA LEU A 102 1.68 14.82 -7.11
C LEU A 102 1.70 14.79 -8.65
N ASN A 103 0.64 14.27 -9.24
CA ASN A 103 0.32 14.38 -10.65
C ASN A 103 -0.16 15.81 -10.99
N ALA A 104 -0.34 16.08 -12.29
CA ALA A 104 -0.87 17.36 -12.75
C ALA A 104 -2.32 17.62 -12.30
N ASP A 105 -3.07 16.57 -11.97
CA ASP A 105 -4.42 16.63 -11.39
C ASP A 105 -4.41 16.84 -9.86
N GLY A 106 -3.23 16.91 -9.24
CA GLY A 106 -3.04 17.11 -7.81
C GLY A 106 -3.16 15.84 -6.97
N LEU A 107 -3.48 14.68 -7.55
CA LEU A 107 -3.49 13.40 -6.83
C LEU A 107 -2.07 12.87 -6.64
N ILE A 108 -1.88 12.03 -5.61
CA ILE A 108 -0.59 11.38 -5.39
C ILE A 108 -0.27 10.45 -6.56
N ASN A 109 0.88 10.66 -7.20
CA ASN A 109 1.47 9.71 -8.12
C ASN A 109 2.07 8.57 -7.29
N GLN A 110 1.30 7.50 -7.10
CA GLN A 110 1.69 6.34 -6.32
C GLN A 110 3.06 5.78 -6.76
N ARG A 111 3.25 5.56 -8.07
CA ARG A 111 4.47 4.94 -8.61
C ARG A 111 5.71 5.79 -8.35
N LYS A 112 5.67 7.08 -8.73
CA LYS A 112 6.80 8.01 -8.52
C LYS A 112 7.08 8.23 -7.04
N THR A 113 6.04 8.29 -6.21
CA THR A 113 6.19 8.40 -4.75
C THR A 113 6.91 7.17 -4.19
N ALA A 114 6.50 5.96 -4.62
CA ALA A 114 7.19 4.72 -4.23
C ALA A 114 8.65 4.70 -4.69
N GLU A 115 8.95 5.09 -5.94
CA GLU A 115 10.32 5.23 -6.44
C GLU A 115 11.17 6.18 -5.58
N LYS A 116 10.59 7.33 -5.18
CA LYS A 116 11.29 8.30 -4.31
C LYS A 116 11.52 7.76 -2.90
N ILE A 117 10.53 7.07 -2.32
CA ILE A 117 10.67 6.39 -1.02
C ILE A 117 11.77 5.32 -1.06
N LEU A 118 11.82 4.50 -2.10
CA LEU A 118 12.86 3.48 -2.25
C LEU A 118 14.25 4.11 -2.42
N SER A 119 14.32 5.21 -3.16
CA SER A 119 15.56 5.95 -3.40
C SER A 119 16.13 6.60 -2.14
N SER A 120 15.30 6.93 -1.14
CA SER A 120 15.76 7.50 0.13
C SER A 120 16.48 6.49 1.03
N ARG A 121 16.36 5.17 0.73
CA ARG A 121 16.97 4.07 1.50
C ARG A 121 16.62 4.07 2.99
N MET A 122 15.47 4.65 3.34
CA MET A 122 15.00 4.76 4.73
C MET A 122 14.22 3.51 5.19
N LEU A 123 13.80 2.66 4.26
CA LEU A 123 13.05 1.43 4.55
C LEU A 123 13.97 0.22 4.72
N ASP A 124 13.53 -0.73 5.56
CA ASP A 124 14.12 -2.07 5.62
C ASP A 124 14.02 -2.80 4.26
N ASN A 125 15.01 -3.62 3.92
CA ASN A 125 15.09 -4.29 2.62
C ASN A 125 13.85 -5.15 2.30
N VAL A 126 13.29 -5.84 3.28
CA VAL A 126 12.10 -6.69 3.08
C VAL A 126 10.88 -5.82 2.76
N PHE A 127 10.70 -4.72 3.52
CA PHE A 127 9.62 -3.78 3.27
C PHE A 127 9.81 -3.05 1.93
N ALA A 128 11.03 -2.60 1.63
CA ALA A 128 11.38 -1.98 0.35
C ALA A 128 11.09 -2.93 -0.82
N PHE A 129 11.45 -4.20 -0.70
CA PHE A 129 11.18 -5.20 -1.73
C PHE A 129 9.69 -5.37 -1.98
N ARG A 130 8.90 -5.59 -0.91
CA ARG A 130 7.44 -5.71 -1.06
C ARG A 130 6.80 -4.44 -1.61
N LEU A 131 7.28 -3.27 -1.22
CA LEU A 131 6.82 -1.98 -1.77
C LEU A 131 7.13 -1.89 -3.27
N ALA A 132 8.32 -2.31 -3.70
CA ALA A 132 8.69 -2.35 -5.11
C ALA A 132 7.79 -3.34 -5.90
N CYS A 133 7.49 -4.50 -5.32
CA CYS A 133 6.61 -5.51 -5.91
C CYS A 133 5.20 -4.98 -6.17
N ILE A 134 4.53 -4.44 -5.14
CA ILE A 134 3.15 -3.92 -5.26
C ILE A 134 3.05 -2.77 -6.27
N ASN A 135 4.12 -1.98 -6.42
CA ASN A 135 4.16 -0.88 -7.38
C ASN A 135 4.72 -1.28 -8.77
N PHE A 136 4.99 -2.57 -8.99
CA PHE A 136 5.54 -3.13 -10.23
C PHE A 136 6.78 -2.36 -10.71
N LEU A 137 7.73 -2.16 -9.80
CA LEU A 137 9.00 -1.47 -10.03
C LEU A 137 10.11 -2.47 -10.35
N GLU A 138 10.04 -3.11 -11.53
CA GLU A 138 10.94 -4.22 -11.92
C GLU A 138 12.42 -3.96 -11.61
N LYS A 139 12.96 -2.80 -12.00
CA LYS A 139 14.37 -2.45 -11.76
C LYS A 139 14.74 -2.46 -10.27
N GLU A 140 13.87 -1.94 -9.41
CA GLU A 140 14.09 -1.95 -7.97
C GLU A 140 13.86 -3.34 -7.38
N VAL A 141 12.87 -4.09 -7.88
CA VAL A 141 12.61 -5.49 -7.47
C VAL A 141 13.86 -6.34 -7.70
N LEU A 142 14.42 -6.34 -8.91
CA LEU A 142 15.58 -7.14 -9.26
C LEU A 142 16.82 -6.77 -8.42
N LYS A 143 17.00 -5.48 -8.14
CA LYS A 143 18.09 -4.97 -7.30
C LYS A 143 17.93 -5.40 -5.84
N LEU A 144 16.71 -5.32 -5.30
CA LEU A 144 16.42 -5.66 -3.90
C LEU A 144 16.38 -7.17 -3.69
N TRP A 145 15.99 -7.95 -4.71
CA TRP A 145 15.90 -9.41 -4.64
C TRP A 145 17.18 -10.06 -4.12
N ILE A 146 18.34 -9.61 -4.60
CA ILE A 146 19.67 -10.10 -4.17
C ILE A 146 19.85 -10.00 -2.65
N LEU A 147 19.25 -8.98 -2.02
CA LEU A 147 19.38 -8.71 -0.59
C LEU A 147 18.36 -9.47 0.27
N VAL A 148 17.25 -9.92 -0.31
CA VAL A 148 16.11 -10.48 0.44
C VAL A 148 15.74 -11.91 0.04
N LYS A 149 16.37 -12.46 -1.01
CA LYS A 149 16.08 -13.79 -1.55
C LYS A 149 16.01 -14.86 -0.47
N GLU A 150 17.06 -14.98 0.34
CA GLU A 150 17.13 -15.99 1.40
C GLU A 150 16.02 -15.81 2.44
N TYR A 151 15.69 -14.58 2.80
CA TYR A 151 14.58 -14.29 3.72
C TYR A 151 13.25 -14.85 3.18
N PHE A 152 12.92 -14.58 1.92
CA PHE A 152 11.66 -15.03 1.33
C PHE A 152 11.63 -16.53 1.07
N LEU A 153 12.74 -17.13 0.61
CA LEU A 153 12.81 -18.57 0.41
C LEU A 153 12.65 -19.33 1.72
N ASN A 154 13.36 -18.91 2.78
CA ASN A 154 13.23 -19.52 4.11
C ASN A 154 11.81 -19.36 4.65
N LYS A 155 11.20 -18.18 4.47
CA LYS A 155 9.81 -17.95 4.88
C LYS A 155 8.84 -18.91 4.18
N LEU A 156 8.95 -19.04 2.86
CA LEU A 156 8.06 -19.92 2.08
C LEU A 156 8.22 -21.39 2.45
N ILE A 157 9.46 -21.84 2.72
CA ILE A 157 9.73 -23.21 3.19
C ILE A 157 9.06 -23.46 4.55
N LEU A 158 9.26 -22.56 5.52
CA LEU A 158 8.70 -22.69 6.87
C LEU A 158 7.16 -22.67 6.86
N GLU A 159 6.54 -21.79 6.07
CA GLU A 159 5.08 -21.74 5.93
C GLU A 159 4.55 -23.02 5.24
N GLY A 160 5.27 -23.55 4.26
CA GLY A 160 4.94 -24.83 3.61
C GLY A 160 5.02 -26.04 4.54
N GLU A 161 6.06 -26.12 5.37
CA GLU A 161 6.21 -27.18 6.39
C GLU A 161 5.08 -27.14 7.43
N GLN A 162 4.72 -25.93 7.89
CA GLN A 162 3.59 -25.76 8.82
C GLN A 162 2.26 -26.20 8.18
N ALA A 163 2.01 -25.83 6.93
CA ALA A 163 0.82 -26.25 6.20
C ALA A 163 0.76 -27.78 6.05
N ASN A 164 1.88 -28.41 5.68
CA ASN A 164 1.97 -29.86 5.53
C ASN A 164 1.75 -30.58 6.87
N SER A 165 2.30 -30.06 7.98
CA SER A 165 2.09 -30.62 9.32
C SER A 165 0.64 -30.54 9.78
N PHE A 166 -0.10 -29.52 9.33
CA PHE A 166 -1.53 -29.36 9.61
C PHE A 166 -2.39 -30.32 8.78
N ILE A 167 -2.03 -30.50 7.50
CA ILE A 167 -2.70 -31.45 6.59
C ILE A 167 -2.47 -32.90 7.05
N GLU A 168 -1.25 -33.25 7.49
CA GLU A 168 -0.94 -34.60 8.01
C GLU A 168 -1.74 -34.96 9.27
N ARG A 169 -2.14 -33.96 10.07
CA ARG A 169 -2.95 -34.15 11.29
C ARG A 169 -4.45 -34.14 11.04
N SER A 170 -4.91 -33.86 9.82
CA SER A 170 -6.34 -33.83 9.47
C SER A 170 -6.71 -35.03 8.58
N PRO A 171 -7.39 -36.06 9.11
CA PRO A 171 -7.77 -37.25 8.35
C PRO A 171 -8.75 -36.99 7.18
N LEU A 172 -9.32 -35.79 7.10
CA LEU A 172 -10.40 -35.42 6.17
C LEU A 172 -9.93 -34.91 4.80
N LEU A 173 -8.63 -34.63 4.61
CA LEU A 173 -8.11 -33.97 3.40
C LEU A 173 -7.36 -34.88 2.42
N ARG A 174 -7.29 -36.19 2.68
CA ARG A 174 -6.51 -37.15 1.85
C ARG A 174 -7.13 -37.53 0.51
N SER A 175 -8.26 -36.95 0.08
CA SER A 175 -9.05 -37.50 -1.03
C SER A 175 -9.55 -36.50 -2.07
N ILE A 176 -8.76 -35.49 -2.45
CA ILE A 176 -9.14 -34.64 -3.59
C ILE A 176 -7.96 -34.54 -4.56
N ASP A 177 -8.09 -35.28 -5.65
CA ASP A 177 -7.19 -35.27 -6.81
C ASP A 177 -7.14 -33.88 -7.47
N LEU A 178 -5.91 -33.47 -7.76
CA LEU A 178 -5.51 -32.22 -8.39
C LEU A 178 -5.60 -32.36 -9.92
N TYR A 179 -6.46 -31.60 -10.60
CA TYR A 179 -6.17 -31.08 -11.94
C TYR A 179 -7.09 -29.90 -12.30
N GLU A 180 -6.50 -28.91 -12.95
CA GLU A 180 -7.11 -27.74 -13.62
C GLU A 180 -7.73 -26.62 -12.76
N GLN A 181 -7.10 -25.44 -12.78
CA GLN A 181 -7.63 -24.27 -13.52
C GLN A 181 -6.75 -23.04 -13.30
N TYR A 182 -6.01 -22.68 -14.36
CA TYR A 182 -5.46 -21.35 -14.58
C TYR A 182 -6.56 -20.44 -15.17
N TYR A 183 -6.51 -19.16 -14.78
CA TYR A 183 -7.34 -18.02 -15.22
C TYR A 183 -8.75 -17.89 -14.63
N CYS A 184 -8.95 -16.86 -13.80
CA CYS A 184 -10.03 -15.90 -14.03
C CYS A 184 -9.72 -14.55 -13.38
N PHE A 185 -9.41 -13.57 -14.22
CA PHE A 185 -9.52 -12.15 -13.91
C PHE A 185 -11.02 -11.81 -13.98
N ASP A 186 -11.63 -11.31 -12.91
CA ASP A 186 -12.75 -10.38 -13.10
C ASP A 186 -12.88 -9.39 -11.94
N MET A 187 -12.91 -8.11 -12.32
CA MET A 187 -13.32 -7.01 -11.46
C MET A 187 -14.85 -6.96 -11.46
N ARG A 188 -15.48 -7.02 -10.28
CA ARG A 188 -16.49 -6.04 -9.81
C ARG A 188 -17.19 -6.53 -8.54
N GLU A 189 -17.15 -5.65 -7.54
CA GLU A 189 -18.30 -5.16 -6.76
C GLU A 189 -19.22 -6.14 -6.00
N TYR A 190 -19.38 -5.82 -4.71
CA TYR A 190 -20.43 -6.21 -3.74
C TYR A 190 -20.19 -7.39 -2.77
N THR A 191 -20.21 -7.00 -1.49
CA THR A 191 -20.90 -7.61 -0.35
C THR A 191 -20.85 -9.14 -0.21
N TYR A 192 -20.06 -9.63 0.74
CA TYR A 192 -20.22 -10.99 1.27
C TYR A 192 -20.85 -10.96 2.67
N PRO A 193 -21.98 -11.68 2.85
CA PRO A 193 -22.18 -12.53 3.99
C PRO A 193 -22.08 -14.01 3.57
N LYS A 194 -21.46 -14.81 4.46
CA LYS A 194 -21.38 -16.28 4.50
C LYS A 194 -20.40 -17.00 3.57
N GLU A 195 -19.44 -17.65 4.25
CA GLU A 195 -19.12 -19.09 4.14
C GLU A 195 -19.40 -19.75 2.78
N TYR A 196 -18.42 -19.69 1.89
CA TYR A 196 -18.18 -20.77 0.94
C TYR A 196 -16.68 -20.96 0.80
N SER A 197 -16.21 -22.06 1.38
CA SER A 197 -14.93 -22.68 1.10
C SER A 197 -14.87 -23.08 -0.39
N SER A 198 -13.81 -22.66 -1.06
CA SER A 198 -13.42 -23.03 -2.43
C SER A 198 -11.88 -23.06 -2.48
N PRO A 199 -11.25 -23.89 -3.34
CA PRO A 199 -10.27 -24.87 -2.90
C PRO A 199 -8.79 -24.47 -3.13
N SER A 200 -7.92 -25.23 -2.46
CA SER A 200 -6.45 -25.20 -2.40
C SER A 200 -5.69 -24.49 -3.53
N GLN A 201 -4.93 -23.45 -3.20
CA GLN A 201 -3.89 -22.88 -4.05
C GLN A 201 -2.67 -22.47 -3.19
N PHE A 202 -1.50 -23.02 -3.55
CA PHE A 202 -0.15 -22.69 -3.06
C PHE A 202 0.10 -22.93 -1.56
N PRO A 203 1.36 -23.14 -1.10
CA PRO A 203 1.65 -23.20 0.34
C PRO A 203 1.06 -21.95 0.95
N SER A 204 0.27 -22.11 2.01
CA SER A 204 -0.50 -21.03 2.65
C SER A 204 0.45 -19.95 3.14
N THR A 205 0.80 -19.04 2.24
CA THR A 205 1.75 -17.99 2.51
C THR A 205 1.00 -16.73 2.89
N THR A 206 1.58 -16.00 3.83
CA THR A 206 1.04 -14.71 4.27
C THR A 206 1.41 -13.57 3.31
N GLU A 207 2.20 -13.84 2.27
CA GLU A 207 2.58 -12.84 1.26
C GLU A 207 1.45 -12.57 0.26
N ARG A 208 1.43 -11.36 -0.29
CA ARG A 208 0.47 -10.98 -1.34
C ARG A 208 0.87 -11.59 -2.68
N GLU A 209 -0.12 -11.80 -3.54
CA GLU A 209 0.05 -12.35 -4.89
C GLU A 209 1.07 -11.57 -5.72
N GLU A 210 1.11 -10.23 -5.62
CA GLU A 210 2.07 -9.42 -6.37
C GLU A 210 3.51 -9.74 -5.95
N VAL A 211 3.74 -10.02 -4.66
CA VAL A 211 5.07 -10.39 -4.15
C VAL A 211 5.45 -11.79 -4.64
N LEU A 212 4.52 -12.74 -4.60
CA LEU A 212 4.74 -14.11 -5.08
C LEU A 212 5.02 -14.16 -6.60
N PHE A 213 4.31 -13.35 -7.37
CA PHE A 213 4.57 -13.16 -8.80
C PHE A 213 6.03 -12.74 -9.02
N TRP A 214 6.49 -11.70 -8.31
CA TRP A 214 7.86 -11.20 -8.47
C TRP A 214 8.92 -12.18 -7.96
N ILE A 215 8.67 -12.91 -6.88
CA ILE A 215 9.57 -13.98 -6.42
C ILE A 215 9.72 -15.04 -7.51
N SER A 216 8.60 -15.50 -8.07
CA SER A 216 8.58 -16.51 -9.14
C SER A 216 9.31 -16.01 -10.39
N TYR A 217 9.08 -14.76 -10.77
CA TYR A 217 9.79 -14.10 -11.87
C TYR A 217 11.30 -14.05 -11.62
N CYS A 218 11.74 -13.60 -10.44
CA CYS A 218 13.17 -13.51 -10.12
C CYS A 218 13.84 -14.88 -10.15
N LEU A 219 13.22 -15.91 -9.57
CA LEU A 219 13.72 -17.28 -9.62
C LEU A 219 13.83 -17.81 -11.06
N SER A 220 12.87 -17.50 -11.92
CA SER A 220 12.91 -17.92 -13.33
C SER A 220 14.05 -17.30 -14.14
N LYS A 221 14.63 -16.18 -13.68
CA LYS A 221 15.73 -15.48 -14.34
C LYS A 221 17.12 -15.94 -13.86
N GLU A 222 17.17 -16.72 -12.79
CA GLU A 222 18.42 -17.23 -12.22
C GLU A 222 18.80 -18.63 -12.75
N ASN A 223 17.87 -19.30 -13.44
CA ASN A 223 18.07 -20.58 -14.12
C ASN A 223 18.36 -20.37 -15.61
#